data_AF-A0A920Q2B2-F1
#
_entry.id   AF-A0A920Q2B2-F1
#
_cell.length_a   1.000
_cell.length_b   1.000
_cell.length_c   1.000
_cell.angle_alpha   90.00
_cell.angle_beta   90.00
_cell.angle_gamma   90.00
#
_symmetry.space_group_name_H-M   'P 1'
#
loop_
_entity.id
_entity.type
_entity.pdbx_description
1 polymer ?
#
loop_
_entity_poly.entity_id
_entity_poly.type
_entity_poly.pdbx_seq_one_letter_code
_entity_poly.pdbx_strand_id
1 'polypeptide(L)'
;MHVKALAGKKYWEADGEPSPEFVVLFVPGESFLADALRAEPGLLQEAMNQRVLLASPVNLLALLWAVAGGWQQARLADNARTIAELGTELYDRVGTLLDHVDKTGRGLGTAIGAYNRLVGSVDDRLMPTMRKFPDLGVGSDELASPSDIELGPRDLRAAELTASTDDASS
;
A
#
# COMPACT_ATOMS: atom_id res chain seq x y z
N MET A 1 -51.37 20.05 6.48
CA MET A 1 -51.26 20.60 5.10
C MET A 1 -49.82 20.91 4.65
N HIS A 2 -48.78 20.74 5.49
CA HIS A 2 -47.38 21.01 5.12
C HIS A 2 -46.66 19.81 4.46
N VAL A 3 -47.02 18.57 4.85
CA VAL A 3 -46.47 17.31 4.27
C VAL A 3 -46.74 17.21 2.76
N LYS A 4 -47.97 17.54 2.32
CA LYS A 4 -48.34 17.56 0.88
C LYS A 4 -47.54 18.59 0.06
N ALA A 5 -47.05 19.67 0.67
CA ALA A 5 -46.26 20.69 -0.03
C ALA A 5 -44.80 20.25 -0.24
N LEU A 6 -44.27 19.38 0.63
CA LEU A 6 -42.92 18.81 0.50
C LEU A 6 -42.89 17.61 -0.44
N ALA A 7 -43.91 16.75 -0.40
CA ALA A 7 -44.06 15.66 -1.36
C ALA A 7 -44.24 16.13 -2.81
N GLY A 8 -44.65 17.38 -3.04
CA GLY A 8 -44.74 17.97 -4.38
C GLY A 8 -43.39 18.36 -5.00
N LYS A 9 -42.32 18.52 -4.20
CA LYS A 9 -40.98 18.82 -4.72
C LYS A 9 -40.25 17.51 -4.98
N LYS A 10 -40.41 17.01 -6.20
CA LYS A 10 -39.83 15.76 -6.69
C LYS A 10 -38.31 15.84 -6.85
N TYR A 11 -37.57 15.92 -5.75
CA TYR A 11 -36.10 15.86 -5.76
C TYR A 11 -35.56 14.50 -6.27
N TRP A 12 -36.42 13.47 -6.38
CA TRP A 12 -36.09 12.16 -6.94
C TRP A 12 -36.13 12.10 -8.49
N GLU A 13 -36.66 13.12 -9.16
CA GLU A 13 -36.66 13.23 -10.63
C GLU A 13 -35.47 14.05 -11.14
N ALA A 14 -34.51 14.42 -10.27
CA ALA A 14 -33.27 15.07 -10.70
C ALA A 14 -32.42 14.07 -11.50
N ASP A 15 -32.41 14.29 -12.82
CA ASP A 15 -31.67 13.54 -13.83
C ASP A 15 -30.20 13.28 -13.43
N GLY A 16 -29.84 12.02 -13.19
CA GLY A 16 -28.47 11.51 -13.35
C GLY A 16 -27.56 11.44 -12.11
N GLU A 17 -27.97 11.93 -10.94
CA GLU A 17 -27.21 11.79 -9.68
C GLU A 17 -27.88 10.76 -8.74
N PRO A 18 -27.15 10.14 -7.78
CA PRO A 18 -27.75 9.27 -6.79
C PRO A 18 -28.80 10.05 -5.97
N SER A 19 -30.08 9.89 -6.33
CA SER A 19 -31.16 10.62 -5.69
C SER A 19 -31.33 10.13 -4.25
N PRO A 20 -31.47 11.02 -3.26
CA PRO A 20 -31.62 10.60 -1.87
C PRO A 20 -32.87 9.75 -1.67
N GLU A 21 -32.71 8.66 -0.93
CA GLU A 21 -33.75 7.64 -0.74
C GLU A 21 -34.92 8.16 0.13
N PHE A 22 -34.69 9.21 0.92
CA PHE A 22 -35.68 9.88 1.80
C PHE A 22 -35.45 11.39 1.89
N VAL A 23 -36.51 12.16 2.16
CA VAL A 23 -36.47 13.60 2.44
C VAL A 23 -36.70 13.82 3.93
N VAL A 24 -35.92 14.70 4.57
CA VAL A 24 -36.11 15.01 6.00
C VAL A 24 -36.97 16.27 6.16
N LEU A 25 -38.09 16.14 6.89
CA LEU A 25 -38.92 17.27 7.33
C LEU A 25 -38.57 17.61 8.77
N PHE A 26 -37.91 18.76 8.93
CA PHE A 26 -37.50 19.27 10.24
C PHE A 26 -38.65 19.94 10.99
N VAL A 27 -38.81 19.60 12.27
CA VAL A 27 -39.76 20.24 13.20
C VAL A 27 -38.98 20.90 14.36
N PRO A 28 -39.11 22.21 14.58
CA PRO A 28 -38.26 22.98 15.50
C PRO A 28 -38.64 22.81 16.98
N GLY A 29 -38.71 21.56 17.45
CA GLY A 29 -38.93 21.20 18.85
C GLY A 29 -39.59 19.84 19.00
N GLU A 30 -39.16 19.09 20.02
CA GLU A 30 -39.71 17.77 20.34
C GLU A 30 -41.20 17.83 20.69
N SER A 31 -41.61 18.85 21.44
CA SER A 31 -43.00 19.07 21.83
C SER A 31 -43.90 19.28 20.61
N PHE A 32 -43.47 20.07 19.63
CA PHE A 32 -44.24 20.32 18.42
C PHE A 32 -44.43 19.05 17.58
N LEU A 33 -43.40 18.21 17.48
CA LEU A 33 -43.50 16.93 16.79
C LEU A 33 -44.46 15.99 17.54
N ALA A 34 -44.34 15.91 18.87
CA ALA A 34 -45.23 15.08 19.68
C ALA A 34 -46.69 15.55 19.61
N ASP A 35 -46.93 16.87 19.65
CA ASP A 35 -48.25 17.47 19.54
C ASP A 35 -48.86 17.20 18.15
N ALA A 36 -48.08 17.31 17.08
CA ALA A 36 -48.51 16.99 15.72
C ALA A 36 -48.93 15.52 15.58
N LEU A 37 -48.15 14.60 16.16
CA LEU A 37 -48.48 13.16 16.16
C LEU A 37 -49.71 12.83 17.02
N ARG A 38 -49.96 13.57 18.10
CA ARG A 38 -51.20 13.41 18.89
C ARG A 38 -52.42 13.94 18.14
N ALA A 39 -52.28 15.06 17.43
CA ALA A 39 -53.35 15.66 16.65
C ALA A 39 -53.71 14.81 15.42
N GLU A 40 -52.71 14.20 14.77
CA GLU A 40 -52.88 13.36 13.59
C GLU A 40 -52.08 12.05 13.73
N PRO A 41 -52.65 11.00 14.35
CA PRO A 41 -51.93 9.75 14.63
C PRO A 41 -51.42 9.01 13.39
N GLY A 42 -52.05 9.23 12.22
CA GLY A 42 -51.64 8.63 10.94
C GLY A 42 -50.49 9.37 10.24
N LEU A 43 -50.08 10.54 10.74
CA LEU A 43 -49.12 11.43 10.09
C LEU A 43 -47.76 10.76 9.86
N LEU A 44 -47.28 9.97 10.83
CA LEU A 44 -45.99 9.28 10.72
C LEU A 44 -46.01 8.24 9.60
N GLN A 45 -47.05 7.41 9.56
CA GLN A 45 -47.21 6.37 8.54
C GLN A 45 -47.33 6.99 7.15
N GLU A 46 -48.11 8.07 7.02
CA GLU A 46 -48.26 8.80 5.76
C GLU A 46 -46.94 9.43 5.30
N ALA A 47 -46.20 10.05 6.22
CA ALA A 47 -44.87 10.60 5.92
C ALA A 47 -43.91 9.50 5.45
N MET A 48 -43.88 8.35 6.13
CA MET A 48 -43.04 7.21 5.73
C MET A 48 -43.42 6.66 4.35
N ASN A 49 -44.71 6.52 4.05
CA ASN A 49 -45.18 6.09 2.73
C ASN A 49 -44.73 7.05 1.61
N GLN A 50 -44.58 8.33 1.93
CA GLN A 50 -44.08 9.37 1.02
C GLN A 50 -42.54 9.54 1.09
N ARG A 51 -41.82 8.64 1.78
CA ARG A 51 -40.36 8.72 2.00
C ARG A 51 -39.93 10.02 2.69
N VAL A 52 -40.77 10.55 3.57
CA VAL A 52 -40.49 11.74 4.39
C VAL A 52 -40.22 11.33 5.84
N LEU A 53 -39.01 11.60 6.32
CA LEU A 53 -38.60 11.40 7.70
C LEU A 53 -38.91 12.66 8.52
N LEU A 54 -39.85 12.55 9.46
CA LEU A 54 -40.10 13.61 10.44
C LEU A 54 -38.96 13.63 11.46
N ALA A 55 -38.20 14.72 11.53
CA ALA A 55 -37.06 14.85 12.42
C ALA A 55 -37.17 16.11 13.29
N SER A 56 -37.04 15.91 14.59
CA SER A 56 -36.73 16.95 15.57
C SER A 56 -35.20 17.22 15.60
N PRO A 57 -34.71 18.23 16.35
CA PRO A 57 -33.27 18.50 16.45
C PRO A 57 -32.43 17.30 16.87
N VAL A 58 -32.91 16.50 17.85
CA VAL A 58 -32.18 15.34 18.36
C VAL A 58 -32.12 14.23 17.30
N ASN A 59 -33.25 13.94 16.65
CA ASN A 59 -33.31 12.90 15.63
C ASN A 59 -32.53 13.27 14.37
N LEU A 60 -32.57 14.54 13.96
CA LEU A 60 -31.75 15.02 12.85
C LEU A 60 -30.25 14.86 13.18
N LEU A 61 -29.83 15.22 14.38
CA LEU A 61 -28.45 15.06 14.82
C LEU A 61 -28.03 13.58 14.81
N ALA A 62 -28.89 12.68 15.28
CA ALA A 62 -28.63 11.24 15.25
C ALA A 62 -28.47 10.70 13.82
N LEU A 63 -29.34 11.13 12.89
CA LEU A 63 -29.25 10.76 11.47
C LEU A 63 -27.94 11.26 10.85
N LEU A 64 -27.57 12.51 11.08
CA LEU A 64 -26.32 13.08 10.58
C LEU A 64 -25.10 12.34 11.15
N TRP A 65 -25.13 11.97 12.43
CA TRP A 65 -24.04 11.22 13.04
C TRP A 65 -23.92 9.81 12.46
N ALA A 66 -25.04 9.14 12.19
CA ALA A 66 -25.06 7.84 11.50
C ALA A 66 -24.48 7.94 10.08
N VAL A 67 -24.85 8.98 9.32
CA VAL A 67 -24.28 9.23 7.98
C VAL A 67 -22.78 9.51 8.04
N ALA A 68 -22.35 10.37 8.96
CA ALA A 68 -20.93 10.68 9.16
C ALA A 68 -20.13 9.43 9.54
N GLY A 69 -20.65 8.60 10.44
CA GLY A 69 -20.06 7.31 10.81
C GLY A 69 -20.00 6.34 9.63
N GLY A 70 -21.06 6.28 8.82
CA GLY A 70 -21.09 5.47 7.60
C GLY A 70 -20.02 5.87 6.58
N TRP A 71 -19.82 7.17 6.34
CA TRP A 71 -18.75 7.66 5.48
C TRP A 71 -17.36 7.35 6.02
N GLN A 72 -17.14 7.50 7.31
CA GLN A 72 -15.86 7.16 7.92
C GLN A 72 -15.56 5.66 7.78
N GLN A 73 -16.56 4.80 7.99
CA GLN A 73 -16.43 3.36 7.81
C GLN A 73 -16.15 2.98 6.35
N ALA A 74 -16.85 3.60 5.40
CA ALA A 74 -16.61 3.39 3.98
C ALA A 74 -15.19 3.78 3.56
N ARG A 75 -14.71 4.95 4.01
CA ARG A 75 -13.33 5.40 3.76
C ARG A 75 -12.29 4.46 4.37
N LEU A 76 -12.54 3.95 5.57
CA LEU A 76 -11.64 3.00 6.21
C LEU A 76 -11.56 1.68 5.43
N ALA A 77 -12.70 1.17 4.97
CA ALA A 77 -12.76 -0.03 4.15
C ALA A 77 -12.04 0.14 2.80
N ASP A 78 -12.24 1.27 2.13
CA ASP A 78 -11.59 1.60 0.86
C ASP A 78 -10.07 1.69 1.02
N ASN A 79 -9.60 2.43 2.04
CA ASN A 79 -8.18 2.52 2.36
C ASN A 79 -7.56 1.15 2.66
N ALA A 80 -8.24 0.30 3.45
CA ALA A 80 -7.74 -1.03 3.77
C ALA A 80 -7.58 -1.90 2.52
N ARG A 81 -8.53 -1.80 1.58
CA ARG A 81 -8.45 -2.48 0.29
C ARG A 81 -7.27 -1.97 -0.53
N THR A 82 -7.08 -0.64 -0.64
CA THR A 82 -5.94 -0.07 -1.37
C THR A 82 -4.61 -0.48 -0.75
N ILE A 83 -4.51 -0.52 0.59
CA ILE A 83 -3.30 -0.99 1.28
C ILE A 83 -3.02 -2.46 0.96
N ALA A 84 -4.05 -3.32 0.93
CA ALA A 84 -3.89 -4.72 0.57
C ALA A 84 -3.40 -4.89 -0.88
N GLU A 85 -4.00 -4.17 -1.83
CA GLU A 85 -3.59 -4.18 -3.25
C GLU A 85 -2.12 -3.74 -3.41
N LEU A 86 -1.73 -2.61 -2.78
CA LEU A 86 -0.35 -2.12 -2.79
C LEU A 86 0.61 -3.10 -2.09
N GLY A 87 0.18 -3.76 -1.02
CA GLY A 87 0.97 -4.76 -0.31
C GLY A 87 1.30 -5.96 -1.18
N THR A 88 0.32 -6.48 -1.93
CA THR A 88 0.54 -7.56 -2.90
C THR A 88 1.49 -7.14 -4.01
N GLU A 89 1.29 -5.96 -4.60
CA GLU A 89 2.17 -5.44 -5.65
C GLU A 89 3.61 -5.25 -5.15
N LEU A 90 3.79 -4.73 -3.93
CA LEU A 90 5.10 -4.57 -3.33
C LEU A 90 5.81 -5.91 -3.13
N TYR A 91 5.09 -6.93 -2.66
CA TYR A 91 5.64 -8.27 -2.45
C TYR A 91 6.17 -8.88 -3.75
N ASP A 92 5.40 -8.79 -4.84
CA ASP A 92 5.80 -9.27 -6.16
C ASP A 92 7.04 -8.53 -6.71
N ARG A 93 7.08 -7.20 -6.51
CA ARG A 93 8.23 -6.37 -6.90
C ARG A 93 9.48 -6.73 -6.11
N VAL A 94 9.36 -6.98 -4.80
CA VAL A 94 10.48 -7.41 -3.95
C VAL A 94 10.98 -8.78 -4.41
N GLY A 95 10.09 -9.74 -4.70
CA GLY A 95 10.47 -11.04 -5.24
C GLY A 95 11.28 -10.92 -6.54
N THR A 96 10.81 -10.07 -7.46
CA THR A 96 11.53 -9.78 -8.72
C THR A 96 12.90 -9.15 -8.44
N LEU A 97 12.98 -8.19 -7.51
CA LEU A 97 14.23 -7.54 -7.16
C LEU A 97 15.25 -8.53 -6.58
N LEU A 98 14.82 -9.42 -5.69
CA LEU A 98 15.69 -10.45 -5.10
C LEU A 98 16.25 -11.41 -6.16
N ASP A 99 15.46 -11.80 -7.16
CA ASP A 99 15.94 -12.61 -8.29
C ASP A 99 17.01 -11.87 -9.12
N HIS A 100 16.85 -10.57 -9.35
CA HIS A 100 17.89 -9.76 -10.00
C HIS A 100 19.17 -9.68 -9.17
N VAL A 101 19.04 -9.56 -7.84
CA VAL A 101 20.20 -9.56 -6.95
C VAL A 101 20.92 -10.92 -6.99
N ASP A 102 20.20 -12.04 -6.96
CA ASP A 102 20.79 -13.39 -7.08
C ASP A 102 21.53 -13.58 -8.41
N LYS A 103 20.91 -13.19 -9.53
CA LYS A 103 21.55 -13.19 -10.86
C LYS A 103 22.82 -12.35 -10.88
N THR A 104 22.78 -11.16 -10.29
CA THR A 104 23.94 -10.26 -10.20
C THR A 104 25.06 -10.87 -9.34
N GLY A 105 24.71 -11.49 -8.21
CA GLY A 105 25.65 -12.17 -7.33
C GLY A 105 26.40 -13.30 -8.04
N ARG A 106 25.70 -14.12 -8.84
CA ARG A 106 26.32 -15.18 -9.67
C ARG A 106 27.28 -14.61 -10.73
N GLY A 107 26.89 -13.51 -11.39
CA GLY A 107 27.74 -12.82 -12.35
C GLY A 107 29.02 -12.31 -11.71
N LEU A 108 28.91 -11.69 -10.52
CA LEU A 108 30.05 -11.21 -9.76
C LEU A 108 30.98 -12.36 -9.33
N GLY A 109 30.42 -13.48 -8.85
CA GLY A 109 31.21 -14.67 -8.52
C GLY A 109 32.02 -15.21 -9.71
N THR A 110 31.41 -15.18 -10.91
CA THR A 110 32.11 -15.57 -12.15
C THR A 110 33.26 -14.61 -12.48
N ALA A 111 33.04 -13.30 -12.36
CA ALA A 111 34.05 -12.28 -12.62
C ALA A 111 35.23 -12.38 -11.64
N ILE A 112 34.93 -12.54 -10.34
CA ILE A 112 35.94 -12.76 -9.30
C ILE A 112 36.75 -14.02 -9.59
N GLY A 113 36.10 -15.12 -9.98
CA GLY A 113 36.79 -16.37 -10.35
C GLY A 113 37.68 -16.23 -11.59
N ALA A 114 37.33 -15.38 -12.54
CA ALA A 114 38.20 -15.06 -13.69
C ALA A 114 39.40 -14.20 -13.28
N TYR A 115 39.17 -13.18 -12.45
CA TYR A 115 40.21 -12.33 -11.90
C TYR A 115 41.25 -13.13 -11.10
N ASN A 116 40.82 -14.00 -10.17
CA ASN A 116 41.71 -14.82 -9.36
C ASN A 116 42.59 -15.76 -10.22
N ARG A 117 42.03 -16.32 -11.31
CA ARG A 117 42.81 -17.14 -12.25
C ARG A 117 43.86 -16.34 -13.02
N LEU A 118 43.53 -15.09 -13.39
CA LEU A 118 44.48 -14.19 -14.04
C LEU A 118 45.65 -13.87 -13.11
N VAL A 119 45.35 -13.45 -11.88
CA VAL A 119 46.36 -13.15 -10.85
C VAL A 119 47.24 -14.37 -10.60
N GLY A 120 46.65 -15.54 -10.37
CA GLY A 120 47.40 -16.79 -10.21
C GLY A 120 48.31 -17.11 -11.41
N SER A 121 47.86 -16.85 -12.64
CA SER A 121 48.73 -17.05 -13.83
C SER A 121 49.86 -16.03 -13.92
N VAL A 122 49.67 -14.80 -13.44
CA VAL A 122 50.74 -13.80 -13.34
C VAL A 122 51.77 -14.28 -12.32
N ASP A 123 51.33 -14.70 -11.14
CA ASP A 123 52.21 -15.14 -10.05
C ASP A 123 52.96 -16.44 -10.38
N ASP A 124 52.28 -17.42 -10.96
CA ASP A 124 52.85 -18.76 -11.19
C ASP A 124 53.69 -18.84 -12.47
N ARG A 125 53.39 -18.03 -13.49
CA ARG A 125 54.02 -18.15 -14.83
C ARG A 125 54.81 -16.93 -15.25
N LEU A 126 54.25 -15.74 -15.05
CA LEU A 126 54.89 -14.50 -15.50
C LEU A 126 56.02 -14.10 -14.55
N MET A 127 55.74 -13.99 -13.25
CA MET A 127 56.70 -13.50 -12.25
C MET A 127 57.99 -14.33 -12.17
N PRO A 128 57.96 -15.69 -12.22
CA PRO A 128 59.18 -16.49 -12.23
C PRO A 128 60.03 -16.28 -13.49
N THR A 129 59.40 -15.94 -14.61
CA THR A 129 60.09 -15.61 -15.86
C THR A 129 60.71 -14.22 -15.77
N MET A 130 59.96 -13.23 -15.27
CA MET A 130 60.44 -11.87 -15.05
C MET A 130 61.62 -11.81 -14.06
N ARG A 131 61.63 -12.65 -13.02
CA ARG A 131 62.76 -12.73 -12.06
C ARG A 131 64.09 -13.14 -12.70
N LYS A 132 64.09 -13.80 -13.87
CA LYS A 132 65.31 -14.25 -14.57
C LYS A 132 65.93 -13.18 -15.47
N PHE A 133 65.20 -12.11 -15.78
CA PHE A 133 65.65 -11.06 -16.69
C PHE A 133 66.78 -10.18 -16.12
N PRO A 134 66.77 -9.80 -14.83
CA PRO A 134 67.89 -9.07 -14.22
C PRO A 134 69.23 -9.80 -14.33
N ASP A 135 69.23 -11.12 -14.16
CA ASP A 135 70.43 -11.96 -14.30
C ASP A 135 71.00 -11.99 -15.73
N LEU A 136 70.19 -11.62 -16.72
CA LEU A 136 70.55 -11.55 -18.14
C LEU A 136 70.88 -10.12 -18.59
N GLY A 137 70.95 -9.16 -17.66
CA GLY A 137 71.25 -7.76 -17.96
C GLY A 137 70.12 -7.01 -18.67
N VAL A 138 68.88 -7.53 -18.59
CA VAL A 138 67.69 -6.94 -19.23
C VAL A 138 66.69 -6.49 -18.15
N GLY A 139 66.29 -5.21 -18.20
CA GLY A 139 65.30 -4.60 -17.28
C GLY A 139 65.96 -3.93 -16.07
N SER A 140 65.63 -2.66 -15.84
CA SER A 140 66.32 -1.81 -14.85
C SER A 140 65.43 -1.23 -13.75
N ASP A 141 64.11 -1.45 -13.77
CA ASP A 141 63.19 -0.91 -12.74
C ASP A 141 62.37 -2.01 -12.08
N GLU A 142 62.23 -1.90 -10.75
CA GLU A 142 61.44 -2.78 -9.90
C GLU A 142 59.95 -2.64 -10.25
N LEU A 143 59.33 -3.73 -10.68
CA LEU A 143 57.94 -3.73 -11.13
C LEU A 143 57.00 -3.55 -9.95
N ALA A 144 56.13 -2.54 -10.01
CA ALA A 144 55.11 -2.31 -8.99
C ALA A 144 54.11 -3.48 -8.95
N SER A 145 53.95 -4.10 -7.79
CA SER A 145 52.91 -5.10 -7.57
C SER A 145 51.52 -4.46 -7.66
N PRO A 146 50.56 -5.08 -8.37
CA PRO A 146 49.18 -4.62 -8.34
C PRO A 146 48.63 -4.65 -6.91
N SER A 147 47.79 -3.68 -6.57
CA SER A 147 47.13 -3.61 -5.26
C SER A 147 46.14 -4.76 -5.09
N ASP A 148 46.16 -5.43 -3.94
CA ASP A 148 45.18 -6.45 -3.59
C ASP A 148 43.76 -5.88 -3.53
N ILE A 149 42.80 -6.58 -4.13
CA ILE A 149 41.38 -6.23 -4.07
C ILE A 149 40.75 -7.09 -2.96
N GLU A 150 40.76 -6.59 -1.72
CA GLU A 150 40.00 -7.18 -0.60
C GLU A 150 38.55 -6.65 -0.58
N LEU A 151 37.77 -6.89 -1.64
CA LEU A 151 36.36 -6.54 -1.68
C LEU A 151 35.50 -7.77 -1.96
N GLY A 152 35.03 -8.40 -0.88
CA GLY A 152 33.98 -9.42 -0.95
C GLY A 152 32.59 -8.79 -1.17
N PRO A 153 31.67 -9.48 -1.85
CA PRO A 153 30.27 -9.05 -1.90
C PRO A 153 29.73 -8.88 -0.48
N ARG A 154 29.09 -7.74 -0.18
CA ARG A 154 28.41 -7.58 1.11
C ARG A 154 27.23 -8.54 1.18
N ASP A 155 27.21 -9.39 2.20
CA ASP A 155 26.04 -10.22 2.47
C ASP A 155 24.81 -9.32 2.70
N LEU A 156 23.71 -9.69 2.05
CA LEU A 156 22.40 -9.16 2.36
C LEU A 156 21.99 -9.63 3.75
N ARG A 157 22.29 -8.82 4.76
CA ARG A 157 21.81 -9.04 6.14
C ARG A 157 20.41 -8.47 6.30
N ALA A 158 19.42 -9.12 5.73
CA ALA A 158 18.01 -8.87 6.01
C ALA A 158 17.52 -9.97 6.95
N ALA A 159 17.65 -9.76 8.26
CA ALA A 159 17.18 -10.71 9.29
C ALA A 159 15.66 -11.01 9.18
N GLU A 160 14.91 -10.13 8.50
CA GLU A 160 13.46 -10.26 8.32
C GLU A 160 13.04 -11.10 7.10
N LEU A 161 13.97 -11.45 6.18
CA LEU A 161 13.69 -12.31 5.02
C LEU A 161 13.88 -13.81 5.32
N THR A 162 14.50 -14.16 6.45
CA THR A 162 14.79 -15.55 6.84
C THR A 162 13.79 -16.14 7.83
N ALA A 163 12.79 -15.37 8.28
CA ALA A 163 11.91 -15.75 9.39
C ALA A 163 10.68 -16.61 8.99
N SER A 164 10.43 -16.90 7.71
CA SER A 164 9.17 -17.52 7.27
C SER A 164 9.26 -18.99 6.84
N THR A 165 10.30 -19.74 7.21
CA THR A 165 10.45 -21.15 6.78
C THR A 165 10.24 -22.20 7.89
N ASP A 166 10.01 -21.82 9.16
CA ASP A 166 10.02 -22.79 10.27
C ASP A 166 8.66 -23.15 10.90
N ASP A 167 7.53 -22.62 10.41
CA ASP A 167 6.19 -22.87 11.01
C ASP A 167 5.26 -23.77 10.17
N ALA A 168 5.82 -24.74 9.44
CA ALA A 168 5.03 -25.76 8.73
C ALA A 168 5.61 -27.17 8.89
N SER A 169 5.82 -27.61 10.14
CA SER A 169 6.00 -29.03 10.47
C SER A 169 5.65 -29.28 11.94
N SER A 170 4.36 -29.49 12.22
CA SER A 170 3.85 -30.18 13.41
C SER A 170 2.62 -30.96 13.04
#